data_AF-A0A3B8SKB1-F1
#
_entry.id   AF-A0A3B8SKB1-F1
#
_cell.length_a   1.000
_cell.length_b   1.000
_cell.length_c   1.000
_cell.angle_alpha   90.00
_cell.angle_beta   90.00
_cell.angle_gamma   90.00
#
_symmetry.space_group_name_H-M   'P 1'
#
loop_
_entity.id
_entity.type
_entity.pdbx_description
1 polymer ?
#
loop_
_entity_poly.entity_id
_entity_poly.type
_entity_poly.pdbx_seq_one_letter_code
_entity_poly.pdbx_strand_id
1 'polypeptide(L)'
;MTYNDIKSSLDNSELRYRSILTIPRDVLFGLEIELESVNPSLVSKMVISHFGNSFKVKEDRSLDKDSSAEIATPPFYNSRDTWILLDKLGKLLSKLKPSFEHCSFQVNYCGSLLPTDKDKLNFLKLYAVYEDILYRFSCGEDNTIRDAINEYAYPIILNIKAFREMKDYVLEPYTNQKRYGICFKDKPKDLIEFRTPNGTINPILWQNYITTFYSLIMYSLSPKCNEKELDEYIDRYNKTYLIENYMLLKEEKAISLSKKLFSKSDDRLHFLHQYYRSN
;
A
#
# COMPACT_ATOMS: atom_id res chain seq x y z
N MET A 1 -20.38 -15.63 -8.08
CA MET A 1 -20.12 -14.26 -8.55
C MET A 1 -19.11 -14.35 -9.68
N THR A 2 -19.61 -14.15 -10.90
CA THR A 2 -18.87 -14.13 -12.15
C THR A 2 -18.26 -12.74 -12.38
N TYR A 3 -17.37 -12.60 -13.37
CA TYR A 3 -16.81 -11.29 -13.75
C TYR A 3 -17.90 -10.29 -14.16
N ASN A 4 -18.91 -10.73 -14.90
CA ASN A 4 -20.02 -9.88 -15.34
C ASN A 4 -20.83 -9.33 -14.15
N ASP A 5 -21.01 -10.14 -13.09
CA ASP A 5 -21.68 -9.68 -11.86
C ASP A 5 -20.86 -8.59 -11.16
N ILE A 6 -19.52 -8.73 -11.15
CA ILE A 6 -18.60 -7.76 -10.54
C ILE A 6 -18.62 -6.49 -11.36
N LYS A 7 -18.45 -6.57 -12.69
CA LYS A 7 -18.45 -5.40 -13.58
C LYS A 7 -19.75 -4.61 -13.49
N SER A 8 -20.90 -5.28 -13.55
CA SER A 8 -22.20 -4.64 -13.38
C SER A 8 -22.37 -4.01 -11.99
N SER A 9 -21.78 -4.61 -10.94
CA SER A 9 -21.77 -4.02 -9.61
C SER A 9 -20.85 -2.79 -9.52
N LEU A 10 -19.69 -2.83 -10.17
CA LEU A 10 -18.71 -1.75 -10.22
C LEU A 10 -19.26 -0.52 -10.93
N ASP A 11 -19.89 -0.70 -12.09
CA ASP A 11 -20.49 0.38 -12.89
C ASP A 11 -21.61 1.11 -12.12
N ASN A 12 -22.20 0.47 -11.11
CA ASN A 12 -23.30 1.02 -10.29
C ASN A 12 -22.88 1.39 -8.86
N SER A 13 -21.62 1.14 -8.45
CA SER A 13 -21.17 1.35 -7.08
C SER A 13 -20.11 2.44 -7.00
N GLU A 14 -20.45 3.61 -6.45
CA GLU A 14 -19.42 4.54 -6.02
C GLU A 14 -18.71 4.00 -4.77
N LEU A 15 -17.37 4.06 -4.76
CA LEU A 15 -16.59 3.85 -3.55
C LEU A 15 -17.03 4.84 -2.48
N ARG A 16 -17.31 4.36 -1.26
CA ARG A 16 -17.79 5.20 -0.17
C ARG A 16 -16.76 5.29 0.94
N TYR A 17 -16.64 6.46 1.53
CA TYR A 17 -15.86 6.62 2.75
C TYR A 17 -16.52 5.86 3.90
N ARG A 18 -15.75 5.02 4.59
CA ARG A 18 -16.25 4.14 5.64
C ARG A 18 -16.01 4.75 7.01
N SER A 19 -17.01 4.71 7.89
CA SER A 19 -16.85 5.25 9.26
C SER A 19 -16.05 4.32 10.18
N ILE A 20 -15.84 3.07 9.77
CA ILE A 20 -14.98 2.09 10.42
C ILE A 20 -14.57 1.03 9.39
N LEU A 21 -13.35 0.50 9.49
CA LEU A 21 -12.86 -0.59 8.64
C LEU A 21 -13.08 -1.95 9.29
N THR A 22 -12.90 -3.01 8.51
CA THR A 22 -13.02 -4.41 8.94
C THR A 22 -11.77 -4.94 9.66
N ILE A 23 -10.68 -4.16 9.70
CA ILE A 23 -9.49 -4.49 10.48
C ILE A 23 -9.79 -4.42 12.00
N PRO A 24 -9.12 -5.19 12.87
CA PRO A 24 -9.32 -5.10 14.31
C PRO A 24 -9.03 -3.71 14.89
N ARG A 25 -9.66 -3.38 16.02
CA ARG A 25 -9.56 -2.05 16.65
C ARG A 25 -8.20 -1.77 17.29
N ASP A 26 -7.52 -2.81 17.73
CA ASP A 26 -6.22 -2.81 18.40
C ASP A 26 -5.05 -2.77 17.42
N VAL A 27 -5.30 -2.97 16.12
CA VAL A 27 -4.28 -2.82 15.08
C VAL A 27 -3.91 -1.35 14.94
N LEU A 28 -2.62 -1.09 15.10
CA LEU A 28 -2.01 0.21 14.88
C LEU A 28 -1.52 0.35 13.44
N PHE A 29 -1.80 1.50 12.84
CA PHE A 29 -1.26 1.89 11.55
C PHE A 29 -0.80 3.35 11.55
N GLY A 30 0.21 3.68 10.73
CA GLY A 30 0.67 5.04 10.49
C GLY A 30 0.75 5.32 8.99
N LEU A 31 0.66 6.59 8.60
CA LEU A 31 0.68 7.01 7.20
C LEU A 31 1.83 7.99 6.95
N GLU A 32 2.42 7.91 5.77
CA GLU A 32 3.25 8.99 5.21
C GLU A 32 2.60 9.48 3.91
N ILE A 33 2.36 10.79 3.81
CA ILE A 33 1.69 11.43 2.68
C ILE A 33 2.67 12.42 2.06
N GLU A 34 3.09 12.14 0.84
CA GLU A 34 3.98 12.99 0.05
C GLU A 34 3.17 13.91 -0.86
N LEU A 35 3.57 15.18 -0.90
CA LEU A 35 2.93 16.25 -1.68
C LEU A 35 3.99 17.01 -2.48
N GLU A 36 3.76 17.19 -3.77
CA GLU A 36 4.58 18.05 -4.63
C GLU A 36 3.89 19.39 -4.90
N SER A 37 4.68 20.36 -5.37
CA SER A 37 4.22 21.69 -5.76
C SER A 37 3.52 22.44 -4.63
N VAL A 38 3.97 22.21 -3.39
CA VAL A 38 3.43 22.84 -2.18
C VAL A 38 4.54 23.34 -1.27
N ASN A 39 4.33 24.51 -0.65
CA ASN A 39 5.28 25.06 0.31
C ASN A 39 5.25 24.26 1.63
N PRO A 40 6.34 23.59 2.05
CA PRO A 40 6.33 22.71 3.23
C PRO A 40 6.06 23.46 4.55
N SER A 41 6.46 24.73 4.64
CA SER A 41 6.17 25.56 5.81
C SER A 41 4.67 25.88 5.91
N LEU A 42 4.00 26.10 4.76
CA LEU A 42 2.55 26.29 4.72
C LEU A 42 1.83 25.00 5.11
N VAL A 43 2.24 23.85 4.56
CA VAL A 43 1.68 22.54 4.91
C VAL A 43 1.82 22.29 6.42
N SER A 44 3.01 22.50 6.96
CA SER A 44 3.32 22.33 8.38
C SER A 44 2.41 23.19 9.25
N LYS A 45 2.31 24.50 8.96
CA LYS A 45 1.43 25.42 9.69
C LYS A 45 -0.04 24.99 9.62
N MET A 46 -0.53 24.57 8.46
CA MET A 46 -1.91 24.12 8.27
C MET A 46 -2.21 22.84 9.04
N VAL A 47 -1.35 21.82 8.94
CA VAL A 47 -1.54 20.53 9.61
C VAL A 47 -1.42 20.68 11.12
N ILE A 48 -0.39 21.37 11.62
CA ILE A 48 -0.17 21.54 13.06
C ILE A 48 -1.29 22.36 13.70
N SER A 49 -1.79 23.42 13.04
CA SER A 49 -2.88 24.23 13.59
C SER A 49 -4.21 23.47 13.71
N HIS A 50 -4.46 22.47 12.86
CA HIS A 50 -5.70 21.70 12.87
C HIS A 50 -5.61 20.40 13.68
N PHE A 51 -4.44 19.75 13.69
CA PHE A 51 -4.27 18.40 14.22
C PHE A 51 -3.20 18.27 15.30
N GLY A 52 -2.46 19.35 15.59
CA GLY A 52 -1.43 19.40 16.63
C GLY A 52 -0.07 18.84 16.21
N ASN A 53 0.89 18.92 17.14
CA ASN A 53 2.30 18.60 16.92
C ASN A 53 2.61 17.09 16.86
N SER A 54 1.61 16.22 17.00
CA SER A 54 1.79 14.77 16.81
C SER A 54 2.03 14.40 15.35
N PHE A 55 1.56 15.23 14.43
CA PHE A 55 1.91 15.16 13.01
C PHE A 55 3.29 15.78 12.80
N LYS A 56 4.11 15.10 12.02
CA LYS A 56 5.42 15.60 11.60
C LYS A 56 5.32 16.00 10.14
N VAL A 57 5.73 17.23 9.83
CA VAL A 57 5.81 17.73 8.46
C VAL A 57 7.24 18.16 8.20
N LYS A 58 7.81 17.68 7.11
CA LYS A 58 9.17 18.02 6.68
C LYS A 58 9.19 18.29 5.18
N GLU A 59 10.22 18.99 4.74
CA GLU A 59 10.57 19.08 3.32
C GLU A 59 10.98 17.69 2.81
N ASP A 60 10.48 17.29 1.64
CA ASP A 60 10.82 16.01 1.01
C ASP A 60 11.85 16.17 -0.10
N ARG A 61 13.12 16.08 0.28
CA ARG A 61 14.25 16.24 -0.63
C ARG A 61 14.42 15.09 -1.63
N SER A 62 13.62 14.02 -1.53
CA SER A 62 13.61 12.93 -2.53
C SER A 62 12.81 13.30 -3.77
N LEU A 63 12.00 14.36 -3.72
CA LEU A 63 11.12 14.78 -4.80
C LEU A 63 11.74 15.98 -5.53
N ASP A 64 11.90 15.86 -6.85
CA ASP A 64 12.78 16.71 -7.68
C ASP A 64 12.21 18.10 -8.04
N LYS A 65 11.26 18.62 -7.26
CA LYS A 65 10.59 19.90 -7.51
C LYS A 65 10.83 20.89 -6.37
N ASP A 66 10.95 22.18 -6.70
CA ASP A 66 11.31 23.32 -5.82
C ASP A 66 10.42 23.53 -4.56
N SER A 67 9.46 22.64 -4.28
CA SER A 67 8.66 22.62 -3.06
C SER A 67 7.88 21.32 -2.90
N SER A 68 8.28 20.49 -1.93
CA SER A 68 7.66 19.21 -1.62
C SER A 68 7.59 18.98 -0.11
N ALA A 69 6.47 18.40 0.35
CA ALA A 69 6.23 18.14 1.77
C ALA A 69 5.89 16.68 2.01
N GLU A 70 6.49 16.08 3.03
CA GLU A 70 6.10 14.77 3.55
C GLU A 70 5.43 14.98 4.92
N ILE A 71 4.23 14.42 5.07
CA ILE A 71 3.47 14.41 6.33
C ILE A 71 3.50 12.99 6.88
N ALA A 72 4.12 12.80 8.05
CA ALA A 72 4.06 11.55 8.80
C ALA A 72 3.06 11.68 9.96
N THR A 73 2.11 10.75 10.03
CA THR A 73 1.07 10.76 11.06
C THR A 73 1.56 10.13 12.37
N PRO A 74 0.93 10.43 13.52
CA PRO A 74 1.04 9.54 14.67
C PRO A 74 0.45 8.16 14.34
N PRO A 75 0.77 7.12 15.12
CA PRO A 75 0.09 5.84 15.01
C PRO A 75 -1.40 6.00 15.39
N PHE A 76 -2.27 5.36 14.62
CA PHE A 76 -3.72 5.39 14.80
C PHE A 76 -4.29 4.00 15.04
N TYR A 77 -5.41 3.95 15.75
CA TYR A 77 -6.28 2.78 15.87
C TYR A 77 -7.41 2.83 14.85
N ASN A 78 -7.99 1.67 14.49
CA ASN A 78 -9.22 1.62 13.71
C ASN A 78 -10.42 2.07 14.55
N SER A 79 -10.66 3.38 14.57
CA SER A 79 -11.73 4.02 15.32
C SER A 79 -12.47 5.05 14.46
N ARG A 80 -13.72 5.36 14.83
CA ARG A 80 -14.51 6.37 14.11
C ARG A 80 -13.83 7.74 14.12
N ASP A 81 -13.21 8.11 15.22
CA ASP A 81 -12.53 9.40 15.37
C ASP A 81 -11.30 9.49 14.47
N THR A 82 -10.55 8.40 14.34
CA THR A 82 -9.45 8.28 13.36
C THR A 82 -9.95 8.57 11.95
N TRP A 83 -11.04 7.95 11.53
CA TRP A 83 -11.57 8.14 10.18
C TRP A 83 -12.13 9.55 9.96
N ILE A 84 -12.82 10.11 10.95
CA ILE A 84 -13.25 11.53 10.87
C ILE A 84 -12.03 12.46 10.74
N LEU A 85 -10.95 12.18 11.47
CA LEU A 85 -9.72 12.96 11.39
C LEU A 85 -9.07 12.85 10.01
N LEU A 86 -8.91 11.63 9.48
CA LEU A 86 -8.30 11.41 8.17
C LEU A 86 -9.14 12.00 7.02
N ASP A 87 -10.47 11.92 7.09
CA ASP A 87 -11.34 12.61 6.13
C ASP A 87 -11.14 14.13 6.16
N LYS A 88 -11.05 14.73 7.35
CA LYS A 88 -10.72 16.16 7.51
C LYS A 88 -9.32 16.49 6.97
N LEU A 89 -8.34 15.62 7.17
CA LEU A 89 -6.98 15.81 6.66
C LEU A 89 -6.98 15.85 5.14
N GLY A 90 -7.57 14.87 4.46
CA GLY A 90 -7.68 14.87 2.99
C GLY A 90 -8.37 16.13 2.45
N LYS A 91 -9.48 16.55 3.08
CA LYS A 91 -10.20 17.81 2.75
C LYS A 91 -9.40 19.08 3.00
N LEU A 92 -8.50 19.07 3.99
CA LEU A 92 -7.62 20.20 4.26
C LEU A 92 -6.52 20.27 3.20
N LEU A 93 -5.88 19.14 2.90
CA LEU A 93 -4.80 19.05 1.92
C LEU A 93 -5.27 19.35 0.50
N SER A 94 -6.52 19.02 0.15
CA SER A 94 -7.09 19.33 -1.18
C SER A 94 -7.13 20.82 -1.49
N LYS A 95 -7.17 21.69 -0.48
CA LYS A 95 -7.12 23.15 -0.64
C LYS A 95 -5.77 23.64 -1.19
N LEU A 96 -4.72 22.84 -1.03
CA LEU A 96 -3.37 23.16 -1.50
C LEU A 96 -3.16 22.83 -2.98
N LYS A 97 -4.03 22.00 -3.57
CA LYS A 97 -3.93 21.50 -4.96
C LYS A 97 -2.53 20.93 -5.30
N PRO A 98 -2.02 19.97 -4.52
CA PRO A 98 -0.72 19.34 -4.77
C PRO A 98 -0.70 18.54 -6.09
N SER A 99 0.50 18.28 -6.61
CA SER A 99 0.73 17.21 -7.61
C SER A 99 1.25 15.94 -6.92
N PHE A 100 1.23 14.82 -7.65
CA PHE A 100 1.60 13.49 -7.14
C PHE A 100 2.46 12.66 -8.10
N GLU A 101 3.10 13.30 -9.08
CA GLU A 101 3.78 12.63 -10.20
C GLU A 101 4.86 11.62 -9.72
N HIS A 102 5.61 11.96 -8.67
CA HIS A 102 6.63 11.10 -8.07
C HIS A 102 6.26 10.63 -6.65
N CYS A 103 5.25 11.25 -6.04
CA CYS A 103 4.85 11.01 -4.66
C CYS A 103 4.40 9.57 -4.40
N SER A 104 4.76 9.05 -3.24
CA SER A 104 4.18 7.84 -2.66
C SER A 104 3.15 8.18 -1.58
N PHE A 105 2.17 7.29 -1.42
CA PHE A 105 1.42 7.18 -0.17
C PHE A 105 1.88 5.93 0.57
N GLN A 106 2.44 6.09 1.76
CA GLN A 106 3.03 4.99 2.51
C GLN A 106 2.13 4.57 3.67
N VAL A 107 2.01 3.25 3.88
CA VAL A 107 1.26 2.67 5.00
C VAL A 107 2.21 1.87 5.86
N ASN A 108 2.20 2.15 7.16
CA ASN A 108 3.04 1.50 8.15
C ASN A 108 2.21 0.68 9.13
N TYR A 109 2.62 -0.55 9.38
CA TYR A 109 2.09 -1.40 10.46
C TYR A 109 3.19 -1.77 11.45
N CYS A 110 2.81 -2.19 12.66
CA CYS A 110 3.78 -2.73 13.61
C CYS A 110 4.41 -4.03 13.10
N GLY A 111 5.72 -4.16 13.23
CA GLY A 111 6.51 -5.35 12.87
C GLY A 111 6.07 -6.61 13.59
N SER A 112 5.48 -6.47 14.79
CA SER A 112 4.89 -7.58 15.54
C SER A 112 3.77 -8.34 14.81
N LEU A 113 3.18 -7.78 13.75
CA LEU A 113 2.25 -8.52 12.88
C LEU A 113 2.95 -9.64 12.09
N LEU A 114 4.27 -9.56 11.87
CA LEU A 114 5.08 -10.62 11.26
C LEU A 114 6.23 -10.98 12.23
N PRO A 115 5.93 -11.72 13.32
CA PRO A 115 6.81 -11.83 14.48
C PRO A 115 8.08 -12.63 14.21
N THR A 116 8.11 -13.49 13.18
CA THR A 116 9.27 -14.30 12.84
C THR A 116 9.77 -14.01 11.43
N ASP A 117 11.05 -14.30 11.18
CA ASP A 117 11.63 -14.19 9.86
C ASP A 117 10.98 -15.15 8.84
N LYS A 118 10.46 -16.29 9.33
CA LYS A 118 9.64 -17.19 8.51
C LYS A 118 8.34 -16.52 8.07
N ASP A 119 7.66 -15.81 8.98
CA ASP A 119 6.43 -15.08 8.65
C ASP A 119 6.70 -13.96 7.64
N LYS A 120 7.77 -13.19 7.86
CA LYS A 120 8.23 -12.16 6.91
C LYS A 120 8.51 -12.76 5.54
N LEU A 121 9.24 -13.87 5.49
CA LEU A 121 9.55 -14.56 4.23
C LEU A 121 8.28 -15.05 3.53
N ASN A 122 7.35 -15.69 4.24
CA ASN A 122 6.11 -16.18 3.65
C ASN A 122 5.25 -15.02 3.13
N PHE A 123 5.21 -13.91 3.87
CA PHE A 123 4.58 -12.68 3.42
C PHE A 123 5.23 -12.11 2.16
N LEU A 124 6.56 -12.01 2.09
CA LEU A 124 7.28 -11.57 0.88
C LEU A 124 6.97 -12.48 -0.32
N LYS A 125 6.90 -13.81 -0.13
CA LYS A 125 6.51 -14.76 -1.18
C LYS A 125 5.10 -14.46 -1.69
N LEU A 126 4.14 -14.28 -0.79
CA LEU A 126 2.77 -13.93 -1.15
C LEU A 126 2.69 -12.59 -1.90
N TYR A 127 3.39 -11.57 -1.38
CA TYR A 127 3.50 -10.26 -1.99
C TYR A 127 4.03 -10.37 -3.42
N ALA A 128 5.13 -11.10 -3.61
CA ALA A 128 5.76 -11.31 -4.91
C ALA A 128 4.83 -12.04 -5.90
N VAL A 129 4.10 -13.07 -5.45
CA VAL A 129 3.16 -13.81 -6.29
C VAL A 129 2.04 -12.91 -6.82
N TYR A 130 1.56 -11.97 -6.01
CA TYR A 130 0.47 -11.05 -6.38
C TYR A 130 0.93 -9.63 -6.70
N GLU A 131 2.23 -9.44 -6.91
CA GLU A 131 2.86 -8.14 -7.03
C GLU A 131 2.26 -7.31 -8.16
N ASP A 132 2.02 -7.94 -9.31
CA ASP A 132 1.33 -7.30 -10.44
C ASP A 132 -0.05 -6.76 -10.11
N ILE A 133 -0.83 -7.48 -9.30
CA ILE A 133 -2.15 -7.04 -8.84
C ILE A 133 -1.99 -5.86 -7.87
N LEU A 134 -1.05 -5.97 -6.93
CA LEU A 134 -0.81 -4.95 -5.90
C LEU A 134 -0.31 -3.63 -6.49
N TYR A 135 0.58 -3.67 -7.48
CA TYR A 135 1.09 -2.48 -8.16
C TYR A 135 0.01 -1.78 -8.97
N ARG A 136 -0.80 -2.52 -9.73
CA ARG A 136 -1.94 -1.91 -10.44
C ARG A 136 -2.97 -1.33 -9.48
N PHE A 137 -3.32 -2.06 -8.41
CA PHE A 137 -4.17 -1.53 -7.35
C PHE A 137 -3.58 -0.27 -6.69
N SER A 138 -2.25 -0.19 -6.62
CA SER A 138 -1.49 0.93 -6.05
C SER A 138 -1.57 2.22 -6.87
N CYS A 139 -1.89 2.16 -8.17
CA CYS A 139 -2.14 3.35 -8.99
C CYS A 139 -3.33 4.19 -8.48
N GLY A 140 -4.28 3.55 -7.77
CA GLY A 140 -5.37 4.25 -7.10
C GLY A 140 -6.35 4.90 -8.07
N GLU A 141 -6.25 6.22 -8.22
CA GLU A 141 -7.04 7.02 -9.17
C GLU A 141 -6.37 7.15 -10.54
N ASP A 142 -5.07 6.88 -10.62
CA ASP A 142 -4.31 7.02 -11.84
C ASP A 142 -4.39 5.76 -12.70
N ASN A 143 -4.16 5.94 -14.01
CA ASN A 143 -4.03 4.85 -14.97
C ASN A 143 -2.58 4.35 -15.12
N THR A 144 -1.63 5.06 -14.51
CA THR A 144 -0.21 4.77 -14.55
C THR A 144 0.39 4.77 -13.15
N ILE A 145 1.45 3.99 -12.97
CA ILE A 145 2.25 4.01 -11.75
C ILE A 145 3.10 5.30 -11.73
N ARG A 146 3.38 5.85 -10.54
CA ARG A 146 4.24 7.03 -10.36
C ARG A 146 5.64 6.85 -10.97
N ASP A 147 6.24 7.95 -11.41
CA ASP A 147 7.52 7.91 -12.14
C ASP A 147 8.68 7.37 -11.30
N ALA A 148 8.70 7.73 -10.02
CA ALA A 148 9.75 7.35 -9.07
C ALA A 148 9.64 5.90 -8.55
N ILE A 149 8.73 5.09 -9.10
CA ILE A 149 8.49 3.71 -8.63
C ILE A 149 9.73 2.82 -8.77
N ASN A 150 10.51 2.95 -9.84
CA ASN A 150 11.68 2.10 -10.07
C ASN A 150 12.83 2.40 -9.11
N GLU A 151 12.85 3.59 -8.50
CA GLU A 151 13.88 4.01 -7.54
C GLU A 151 13.48 3.68 -6.10
N TYR A 152 12.21 3.92 -5.74
CA TYR A 152 11.76 3.91 -4.34
C TYR A 152 10.70 2.86 -3.99
N ALA A 153 10.34 2.02 -4.96
CA ALA A 153 9.39 0.93 -4.79
C ALA A 153 9.55 -0.13 -5.90
N TYR A 154 10.78 -0.55 -6.17
CA TYR A 154 11.08 -1.56 -7.18
C TYR A 154 10.43 -2.91 -6.83
N PRO A 155 9.89 -3.64 -7.81
CA PRO A 155 9.32 -4.98 -7.64
C PRO A 155 10.30 -6.03 -7.09
N ILE A 156 9.77 -6.92 -6.28
CA ILE A 156 10.53 -7.90 -5.50
C ILE A 156 10.56 -9.28 -6.16
N ILE A 157 9.64 -9.64 -7.08
CA ILE A 157 9.53 -11.02 -7.60
C ILE A 157 10.83 -11.54 -8.24
N LEU A 158 11.60 -10.69 -8.92
CA LEU A 158 12.90 -11.11 -9.48
C LEU A 158 13.94 -11.35 -8.39
N ASN A 159 13.94 -10.48 -7.38
CA ASN A 159 14.93 -10.48 -6.33
C ASN A 159 14.66 -11.58 -5.31
N ILE A 160 13.40 -11.83 -4.96
CA ILE A 160 13.02 -12.86 -3.99
C ILE A 160 13.40 -14.25 -4.48
N LYS A 161 13.32 -14.49 -5.80
CA LYS A 161 13.77 -15.74 -6.42
C LYS A 161 15.27 -15.93 -6.21
N ALA A 162 16.08 -14.91 -6.54
CA ALA A 162 17.53 -14.96 -6.35
C ALA A 162 17.93 -15.07 -4.87
N PHE A 163 17.27 -14.33 -3.98
CA PHE A 163 17.63 -14.30 -2.57
C PHE A 163 17.23 -15.56 -1.83
N ARG A 164 16.12 -16.22 -2.18
CA ARG A 164 15.72 -17.53 -1.60
C ARG A 164 16.81 -18.59 -1.76
N GLU A 165 17.61 -18.53 -2.82
CA GLU A 165 18.74 -19.43 -3.05
C GLU A 165 19.90 -19.19 -2.08
N MET A 166 20.02 -17.99 -1.51
CA MET A 166 21.10 -17.58 -0.59
C MET A 166 20.84 -17.92 0.88
N LYS A 167 19.64 -18.44 1.22
CA LYS A 167 19.14 -18.97 2.52
C LYS A 167 19.30 -18.09 3.79
N ASP A 168 20.48 -17.55 4.07
CA ASP A 168 20.80 -16.90 5.35
C ASP A 168 20.53 -15.37 5.35
N TYR A 169 20.38 -14.76 4.16
CA TYR A 169 20.29 -13.29 4.00
C TYR A 169 19.04 -12.84 3.23
N VAL A 170 18.00 -13.68 3.13
CA VAL A 170 16.83 -13.41 2.27
C VAL A 170 16.12 -12.10 2.64
N LEU A 171 16.16 -11.70 3.91
CA LEU A 171 15.44 -10.51 4.41
C LEU A 171 16.28 -9.22 4.38
N GLU A 172 17.60 -9.31 4.32
CA GLU A 172 18.50 -8.15 4.39
C GLU A 172 18.19 -7.11 3.29
N PRO A 173 17.93 -7.49 2.02
CA PRO A 173 17.59 -6.54 0.96
C PRO A 173 16.30 -5.76 1.23
N TYR A 174 15.42 -6.29 2.07
CA TYR A 174 14.12 -5.70 2.41
C TYR A 174 14.14 -4.97 3.76
N THR A 175 15.28 -4.94 4.46
CA THR A 175 15.39 -4.39 5.82
C THR A 175 16.07 -3.03 5.81
N ASN A 176 15.39 -2.00 6.32
CA ASN A 176 15.82 -0.58 6.33
C ASN A 176 16.18 0.01 4.94
N GLN A 177 15.84 -0.68 3.85
CA GLN A 177 16.07 -0.23 2.47
C GLN A 177 14.86 0.51 1.93
N LYS A 178 15.07 1.52 1.08
CA LYS A 178 14.01 2.25 0.37
C LYS A 178 13.77 1.77 -1.07
N ARG A 179 14.54 0.79 -1.54
CA ARG A 179 14.57 0.36 -2.93
C ARG A 179 13.30 -0.35 -3.38
N TYR A 180 12.68 -1.13 -2.50
CA TYR A 180 11.60 -2.06 -2.86
C TYR A 180 10.23 -1.54 -2.42
N GLY A 181 9.16 -2.08 -3.03
CA GLY A 181 7.77 -1.73 -2.69
C GLY A 181 7.38 -2.04 -1.23
N ILE A 182 8.21 -2.79 -0.52
CA ILE A 182 8.07 -3.13 0.90
C ILE A 182 9.40 -2.97 1.62
N CYS A 183 9.34 -2.51 2.88
CA CYS A 183 10.48 -2.38 3.77
C CYS A 183 10.12 -2.86 5.18
N PHE A 184 10.96 -3.68 5.79
CA PHE A 184 10.95 -3.94 7.23
C PHE A 184 11.88 -2.95 7.92
N LYS A 185 11.37 -2.18 8.88
CA LYS A 185 12.19 -1.28 9.71
C LYS A 185 12.60 -2.00 10.97
N ASP A 186 13.88 -1.96 11.32
CA ASP A 186 14.35 -2.50 12.59
C ASP A 186 13.98 -1.61 13.79
N LYS A 187 14.27 -2.13 14.98
CA LYS A 187 14.17 -1.38 16.23
C LYS A 187 15.02 -0.10 16.17
N PRO A 188 14.55 1.01 16.76
CA PRO A 188 13.38 1.11 17.64
C PRO A 188 12.02 1.28 16.93
N LYS A 189 11.98 1.39 15.59
CA LYS A 189 10.72 1.58 14.86
C LYS A 189 9.89 0.31 14.80
N ASP A 190 10.51 -0.80 14.40
CA ASP A 190 9.89 -2.13 14.25
C ASP A 190 8.57 -2.07 13.45
N LEU A 191 8.70 -1.82 12.14
CA LEU A 191 7.56 -1.56 11.24
C LEU A 191 7.61 -2.41 9.97
N ILE A 192 6.43 -2.65 9.39
CA ILE A 192 6.24 -3.10 8.01
C ILE A 192 5.73 -1.90 7.22
N GLU A 193 6.54 -1.41 6.28
CA GLU A 193 6.27 -0.21 5.48
C GLU A 193 5.95 -0.61 4.03
N PHE A 194 4.77 -0.21 3.56
CA PHE A 194 4.33 -0.35 2.17
C PHE A 194 4.54 0.97 1.44
N ARG A 195 5.26 0.93 0.31
CA ARG A 195 5.72 2.12 -0.44
C ARG A 195 5.20 2.17 -1.89
N THR A 196 4.38 1.20 -2.27
CA THR A 196 3.88 1.07 -3.65
C THR A 196 2.78 2.04 -4.05
N PRO A 197 1.84 2.47 -3.17
CA PRO A 197 0.79 3.38 -3.58
C PRO A 197 1.32 4.68 -4.19
N ASN A 198 0.67 5.13 -5.26
CA ASN A 198 0.83 6.49 -5.74
C ASN A 198 0.39 7.47 -4.64
N GLY A 199 1.01 8.65 -4.63
CA GLY A 199 0.64 9.74 -3.76
C GLY A 199 -0.81 10.13 -4.00
N THR A 200 -1.56 10.33 -2.93
CA THR A 200 -2.95 10.76 -3.02
C THR A 200 -3.39 11.42 -1.73
N ILE A 201 -4.35 12.34 -1.85
CA ILE A 201 -5.07 12.94 -0.74
C ILE A 201 -6.47 12.39 -0.55
N ASN A 202 -6.87 11.37 -1.32
CA ASN A 202 -8.20 10.77 -1.21
C ASN A 202 -8.27 9.78 -0.02
N PRO A 203 -9.04 10.10 1.04
CA PRO A 203 -9.16 9.24 2.21
C PRO A 203 -9.79 7.87 1.94
N ILE A 204 -10.58 7.73 0.86
CA ILE A 204 -11.15 6.44 0.44
C ILE A 204 -10.05 5.49 -0.03
N LEU A 205 -9.10 6.00 -0.83
CA LEU A 205 -7.95 5.19 -1.27
C LEU A 205 -7.08 4.80 -0.09
N TRP A 206 -6.85 5.73 0.86
CA TRP A 206 -6.13 5.42 2.11
C TRP A 206 -6.76 4.25 2.85
N GLN A 207 -8.09 4.26 3.01
CA GLN A 207 -8.83 3.15 3.63
C GLN A 207 -8.64 1.82 2.89
N ASN A 208 -8.63 1.85 1.56
CA ASN A 208 -8.45 0.66 0.73
C ASN A 208 -7.03 0.10 0.83
N TYR A 209 -6.00 0.95 0.81
CA TYR A 209 -4.61 0.54 1.02
C TYR A 209 -4.43 -0.10 2.39
N ILE A 210 -4.89 0.57 3.45
CA ILE A 210 -4.85 0.06 4.82
C ILE A 210 -5.53 -1.31 4.89
N THR A 211 -6.80 -1.42 4.45
CA THR A 211 -7.56 -2.69 4.52
C THR A 211 -6.86 -3.81 3.75
N THR A 212 -6.36 -3.53 2.55
CA THR A 212 -5.75 -4.53 1.66
C THR A 212 -4.42 -5.03 2.22
N PHE A 213 -3.54 -4.13 2.65
CA PHE A 213 -2.23 -4.49 3.18
C PHE A 213 -2.33 -5.24 4.50
N TYR A 214 -3.24 -4.85 5.40
CA TYR A 214 -3.52 -5.62 6.60
C TYR A 214 -4.03 -7.03 6.25
N SER A 215 -4.99 -7.13 5.33
CA SER A 215 -5.57 -8.42 4.93
C SER A 215 -4.54 -9.32 4.23
N LEU A 216 -3.59 -8.74 3.50
CA LEU A 216 -2.48 -9.45 2.87
C LEU A 216 -1.53 -10.05 3.93
N ILE A 217 -1.18 -9.26 4.95
CA ILE A 217 -0.40 -9.74 6.11
C ILE A 217 -1.15 -10.90 6.77
N MET A 218 -2.42 -10.71 7.14
CA MET A 218 -3.21 -11.75 7.80
C MET A 218 -3.39 -13.01 6.96
N TYR A 219 -3.53 -12.88 5.63
CA TYR A 219 -3.61 -14.04 4.75
C TYR A 219 -2.29 -14.80 4.73
N SER A 220 -1.13 -14.14 4.73
CA SER A 220 0.18 -14.81 4.78
C SER A 220 0.41 -15.64 6.05
N LEU A 221 -0.25 -15.30 7.15
CA LEU A 221 -0.21 -16.06 8.40
C LEU A 221 -1.26 -17.17 8.47
N SER A 222 -2.20 -17.18 7.52
CA SER A 222 -3.30 -18.14 7.52
C SER A 222 -2.82 -19.53 7.11
N PRO A 223 -3.34 -20.63 7.70
CA PRO A 223 -3.09 -21.98 7.21
C PRO A 223 -3.62 -22.22 5.78
N LYS A 224 -4.45 -21.30 5.26
CA LYS A 224 -4.91 -21.31 3.86
C LYS A 224 -3.86 -20.77 2.88
N CYS A 225 -2.81 -20.13 3.37
CA CYS A 225 -1.69 -19.70 2.56
C CYS A 225 -0.75 -20.88 2.32
N ASN A 226 -0.81 -21.43 1.11
CA ASN A 226 -0.01 -22.60 0.76
C ASN A 226 1.40 -22.16 0.33
N GLU A 227 2.36 -22.26 1.24
CA GLU A 227 3.76 -21.92 0.99
C GLU A 227 4.34 -22.65 -0.24
N LYS A 228 3.95 -23.92 -0.45
CA LYS A 228 4.42 -24.70 -1.61
C LYS A 228 3.92 -24.12 -2.93
N GLU A 229 2.65 -23.69 -2.99
CA GLU A 229 2.11 -23.05 -4.20
C GLU A 229 2.82 -21.72 -4.49
N LEU A 230 3.17 -20.95 -3.45
CA LEU A 230 3.92 -19.71 -3.61
C LEU A 230 5.32 -19.98 -4.16
N ASP A 231 6.01 -20.96 -3.59
CA ASP A 231 7.34 -21.38 -4.03
C ASP A 231 7.32 -21.87 -5.49
N GLU A 232 6.39 -22.75 -5.85
CA GLU A 232 6.22 -23.22 -7.23
C GLU A 232 5.94 -22.09 -8.23
N TYR A 233 5.18 -21.06 -7.82
CA TYR A 233 4.95 -19.89 -8.66
C TYR A 233 6.24 -19.08 -8.87
N ILE A 234 6.97 -18.80 -7.79
CA ILE A 234 8.21 -18.03 -7.83
C ILE A 234 9.27 -18.77 -8.66
N ASP A 235 9.41 -20.07 -8.48
CA ASP A 235 10.42 -20.87 -9.18
C ASP A 235 10.15 -20.91 -10.69
N ARG A 236 8.88 -21.00 -11.10
CA ARG A 236 8.46 -20.92 -12.51
C ARG A 236 8.49 -19.51 -13.09
N TYR A 237 8.62 -18.46 -12.27
CA TYR A 237 8.66 -17.10 -12.76
C TYR A 237 9.94 -16.87 -13.56
N ASN A 238 9.79 -16.68 -14.87
CA ASN A 238 10.87 -16.53 -15.85
C ASN A 238 10.68 -15.30 -16.75
N LYS A 239 9.70 -14.44 -16.43
CA LYS A 239 9.38 -13.28 -17.25
C LYS A 239 10.40 -12.17 -17.05
N THR A 240 10.77 -11.52 -18.14
CA THR A 240 11.47 -10.23 -18.11
C THR A 240 10.58 -9.24 -17.37
N TYR A 241 11.16 -8.56 -16.39
CA TYR A 241 10.48 -7.50 -15.67
C TYR A 241 10.28 -6.30 -16.59
N LEU A 242 9.01 -5.97 -16.82
CA LEU A 242 8.54 -4.74 -17.46
C LEU A 242 7.38 -4.27 -16.61
N ILE A 243 7.52 -3.12 -15.97
CA ILE A 243 6.51 -2.59 -15.04
C ILE A 243 5.20 -2.29 -15.77
N GLU A 244 5.28 -2.00 -17.06
CA GLU A 244 4.16 -1.83 -17.98
C GLU A 244 3.27 -3.08 -18.01
N ASN A 245 3.84 -4.28 -17.86
CA ASN A 245 3.08 -5.53 -17.78
C ASN A 245 2.28 -5.67 -16.47
N TYR A 246 2.59 -4.89 -15.43
CA TYR A 246 1.78 -4.85 -14.21
C TYR A 246 0.54 -4.00 -14.43
N MET A 247 0.56 -3.05 -15.36
CA MET A 247 -0.61 -2.23 -15.70
C MET A 247 -1.65 -3.00 -16.51
N LEU A 248 -1.31 -4.17 -17.06
CA LEU A 248 -2.27 -5.04 -17.73
C LEU A 248 -3.28 -5.64 -16.74
N LEU A 249 -4.57 -5.61 -17.12
CA LEU A 249 -5.63 -6.24 -16.35
C LEU A 249 -5.46 -7.77 -16.31
N LYS A 250 -5.50 -8.33 -15.10
CA LYS A 250 -5.37 -9.74 -14.78
C LYS A 250 -6.53 -10.17 -13.90
N GLU A 251 -7.71 -10.12 -14.51
CA GLU A 251 -9.01 -10.17 -13.83
C GLU A 251 -9.17 -11.40 -12.95
N GLU A 252 -8.89 -12.59 -13.49
CA GLU A 252 -9.01 -13.85 -12.74
C GLU A 252 -8.12 -13.88 -11.50
N LYS A 253 -6.90 -13.35 -11.64
CA LYS A 253 -5.91 -13.29 -10.55
C LYS A 253 -6.32 -12.27 -9.48
N ALA A 254 -6.83 -11.10 -9.89
CA ALA A 254 -7.36 -10.09 -8.97
C ALA A 254 -8.61 -10.59 -8.21
N ILE A 255 -9.55 -11.23 -8.91
CA ILE A 255 -10.74 -11.84 -8.30
C ILE A 255 -10.33 -12.95 -7.33
N SER A 256 -9.41 -13.82 -7.73
CA SER A 256 -8.87 -14.89 -6.88
C SER A 256 -8.24 -14.31 -5.60
N LEU A 257 -7.40 -13.27 -5.73
CA LEU A 257 -6.80 -12.59 -4.58
C LEU A 257 -7.88 -11.97 -3.67
N SER A 258 -8.85 -11.25 -4.23
CA SER A 258 -9.91 -10.61 -3.43
C SER A 258 -10.69 -11.62 -2.56
N LYS A 259 -10.93 -12.83 -3.07
CA LYS A 259 -11.60 -13.91 -2.35
C LYS A 259 -10.73 -14.50 -1.24
N LYS A 260 -9.41 -14.48 -1.40
CA LYS A 260 -8.45 -14.92 -0.39
C LYS A 260 -8.33 -13.89 0.75
N LEU A 261 -8.27 -12.60 0.41
CA LEU A 261 -8.06 -11.53 1.37
C LEU A 261 -9.32 -11.18 2.18
N PHE A 262 -10.49 -11.16 1.54
CA PHE A 262 -11.67 -10.54 2.12
C PHE A 262 -12.85 -11.50 2.22
N SER A 263 -13.33 -11.71 3.45
CA SER A 263 -14.57 -12.44 3.72
C SER A 263 -15.81 -11.61 3.40
N LYS A 264 -15.76 -10.29 3.65
CA LYS A 264 -16.85 -9.33 3.39
C LYS A 264 -16.92 -8.94 1.91
N SER A 265 -18.14 -8.85 1.39
CA SER A 265 -18.41 -8.41 0.00
C SER A 265 -17.90 -6.98 -0.24
N ASP A 266 -18.07 -6.11 0.74
CA ASP A 266 -17.83 -4.68 0.57
C ASP A 266 -16.33 -4.39 0.42
N ASP A 267 -15.47 -5.07 1.19
CA ASP A 267 -14.02 -4.95 1.04
C ASP A 267 -13.54 -5.47 -0.32
N ARG A 268 -14.12 -6.59 -0.80
CA ARG A 268 -13.85 -7.10 -2.15
C ARG A 268 -14.24 -6.08 -3.21
N LEU A 269 -15.40 -5.46 -3.07
CA LEU A 269 -15.88 -4.45 -4.00
C LEU A 269 -14.95 -3.25 -4.00
N HIS A 270 -14.53 -2.76 -2.83
CA HIS A 270 -13.60 -1.62 -2.75
C HIS A 270 -12.26 -1.92 -3.41
N PHE A 271 -11.68 -3.09 -3.12
CA PHE A 271 -10.44 -3.55 -3.72
C PHE A 271 -10.55 -3.67 -5.25
N LEU A 272 -11.57 -4.39 -5.73
CA LEU A 272 -11.75 -4.62 -7.16
C LEU A 272 -12.07 -3.32 -7.90
N HIS A 273 -12.92 -2.46 -7.34
CA HIS A 273 -13.24 -1.18 -7.96
C HIS A 273 -11.98 -0.34 -8.16
N GLN A 274 -11.12 -0.23 -7.15
CA GLN A 274 -9.86 0.49 -7.30
C GLN A 274 -8.93 -0.19 -8.32
N TYR A 275 -8.82 -1.52 -8.28
CA TYR A 275 -7.99 -2.27 -9.24
C TYR A 275 -8.43 -2.11 -10.70
N TYR A 276 -9.74 -2.04 -10.96
CA TYR A 276 -10.29 -1.91 -12.31
C TYR A 276 -10.37 -0.46 -12.80
N ARG A 277 -10.41 0.52 -11.89
CA ARG A 277 -10.59 1.96 -12.21
C ARG A 277 -9.39 2.58 -12.92
N SER A 278 -8.21 1.98 -12.84
CA SER A 278 -7.00 2.43 -13.55
C SER A 278 -7.05 2.19 -15.08
N ASN A 279 -8.24 2.32 -15.70
CA ASN A 279 -8.51 2.28 -17.15
C ASN A 279 -9.56 3.32 -17.51
#